data_AF-A0A430RDQ7-F1
#
_entry.id   AF-A0A430RDQ7-F1
#
_cell.length_a   1.000
_cell.length_b   1.000
_cell.length_c   1.000
_cell.angle_alpha   90.00
_cell.angle_beta   90.00
_cell.angle_gamma   90.00
#
_symmetry.space_group_name_H-M   'P 1'
#
loop_
_entity.id
_entity.type
_entity.pdbx_description
1 polymer ?
#
loop_
_entity_poly.entity_id
_entity_poly.type
_entity_poly.pdbx_seq_one_letter_code
_entity_poly.pdbx_strand_id
1 'polypeptide(L)'
;MPLFLLDLLALLLFAGAGLLSHGLPITLGGLARNVLPVLFVWLLLSPFLRTYRQPTWKNLLLTWALAFPAGLWLRQMVLGGDFGVGFFVFLGVAMAFSLLFLLLFRGLAKLLRLW
;
A
#
# COMPACT_ATOMS: atom_id res chain seq x y z
N MET A 1 11.18 -13.20 -0.19
CA MET A 1 11.80 -11.86 -0.24
C MET A 1 11.48 -11.06 -1.52
N PRO A 2 11.52 -11.60 -2.76
CA PRO A 2 11.30 -10.78 -3.96
C PRO A 2 9.91 -10.13 -4.00
N LEU A 3 8.87 -10.87 -3.60
CA LEU A 3 7.49 -10.37 -3.56
C LEU A 3 7.29 -9.19 -2.60
N PHE A 4 8.03 -9.14 -1.48
CA PHE A 4 7.98 -8.00 -0.57
C PHE A 4 8.59 -6.75 -1.21
N LEU A 5 9.72 -6.89 -1.91
CA LEU A 5 10.36 -5.75 -2.58
C LEU A 5 9.48 -5.19 -3.70
N LEU A 6 8.75 -6.06 -4.42
CA LEU A 6 7.79 -5.65 -5.44
C LEU A 6 6.58 -4.93 -4.82
N ASP A 7 6.04 -5.43 -3.70
CA ASP A 7 4.96 -4.74 -2.98
C ASP A 7 5.44 -3.38 -2.43
N LEU A 8 6.65 -3.32 -1.87
CA LEU A 8 7.24 -2.08 -1.38
C LEU A 8 7.41 -1.07 -2.51
N LEU A 9 7.91 -1.51 -3.66
CA LEU A 9 8.05 -0.67 -4.84
C LEU A 9 6.68 -0.19 -5.34
N ALA A 10 5.66 -1.06 -5.37
CA ALA A 10 4.30 -0.71 -5.72
C ALA A 10 3.73 0.38 -4.78
N LEU A 11 3.94 0.25 -3.46
CA LEU A 11 3.51 1.24 -2.47
C LEU A 11 4.26 2.58 -2.61
N LEU A 12 5.56 2.54 -2.90
CA LEU A 12 6.37 3.74 -3.15
C LEU A 12 5.92 4.47 -4.43
N LEU A 13 5.66 3.73 -5.51
CA LEU A 13 5.19 4.31 -6.77
C LEU A 13 3.78 4.89 -6.63
N PHE A 14 2.89 4.20 -5.91
CA PHE A 14 1.58 4.73 -5.54
C PHE A 14 1.70 6.06 -4.76
N ALA A 15 2.54 6.10 -3.72
CA ALA A 15 2.74 7.30 -2.92
C ALA A 15 3.36 8.45 -3.74
N GLY A 16 4.35 8.14 -4.60
CA GLY A 16 4.96 9.11 -5.51
C GLY A 16 3.95 9.68 -6.51
N ALA A 17 3.13 8.82 -7.13
CA ALA A 17 2.07 9.25 -8.03
C ALA A 17 1.03 10.14 -7.31
N GLY A 18 0.68 9.80 -6.06
CA GLY A 18 -0.18 10.63 -5.23
C GLY A 18 0.42 12.01 -4.95
N LEU A 19 1.70 12.08 -4.58
CA LEU A 19 2.41 13.34 -4.36
C LEU A 19 2.39 14.22 -5.63
N LEU A 20 2.75 13.65 -6.78
CA LEU A 20 2.75 14.37 -8.06
C LEU A 20 1.35 14.88 -8.45
N SER A 21 0.31 14.07 -8.25
CA SER A 21 -1.09 14.45 -8.52
C SER A 21 -1.55 15.65 -7.67
N HIS A 22 -1.01 15.78 -6.46
CA HIS A 22 -1.26 16.92 -5.58
C HIS A 22 -0.31 18.12 -5.81
N GLY A 23 0.51 18.10 -6.86
CA GLY A 23 1.49 19.14 -7.16
C GLY A 23 2.63 19.21 -6.13
N LEU A 24 2.85 18.15 -5.35
CA LEU A 24 3.89 18.07 -4.34
C LEU A 24 5.15 17.42 -4.91
N PRO A 25 6.35 17.87 -4.48
CA PRO A 25 7.60 17.26 -4.89
C PRO A 25 7.75 15.85 -4.28
N ILE A 26 8.35 14.92 -5.04
CA ILE A 26 8.76 13.62 -4.53
C ILE A 26 10.00 13.83 -3.65
N THR A 27 9.79 13.83 -2.34
CA THR A 27 10.84 13.93 -1.33
C THR A 27 10.86 12.67 -0.47
N LEU A 28 12.02 12.35 0.13
CA LEU A 28 12.13 11.21 1.04
C LEU A 28 11.17 11.35 2.23
N GLY A 29 11.05 12.55 2.80
CA GLY A 29 10.11 12.84 3.88
C GLY A 29 8.64 12.67 3.45
N GLY A 30 8.29 13.14 2.24
CA GLY A 30 6.95 12.95 1.67
C GLY A 30 6.60 11.49 1.46
N LEU A 31 7.53 10.69 0.91
CA LEU A 31 7.33 9.25 0.74
C LEU A 31 7.23 8.52 2.08
N ALA A 32 8.15 8.80 3.01
CA ALA A 32 8.16 8.18 4.34
C ALA A 32 6.86 8.45 5.10
N ARG A 33 6.38 9.70 5.09
CA ARG A 33 5.14 10.11 5.77
C ARG A 33 3.90 9.38 5.24
N ASN A 34 3.89 9.02 3.95
CA ASN A 34 2.75 8.34 3.33
C ASN A 34 2.87 6.81 3.35
N VAL A 35 4.08 6.27 3.24
CA VAL A 35 4.31 4.82 3.12
C VAL A 35 4.56 4.16 4.47
N LEU A 36 5.27 4.79 5.42
CA LEU A 36 5.66 4.13 6.67
C LEU A 36 4.48 3.61 7.51
N PRO A 37 3.39 4.39 7.75
CA PRO A 37 2.26 3.88 8.50
C PRO A 37 1.60 2.68 7.82
N VAL A 38 1.48 2.72 6.49
CA VAL A 38 0.92 1.63 5.69
C VAL A 38 1.82 0.40 5.73
N LEU A 39 3.11 0.59 5.51
CA LEU A 39 4.11 -0.47 5.53
C LEU A 39 4.20 -1.14 6.90
N PHE A 40 4.12 -0.35 7.98
CA PHE A 40 4.09 -0.87 9.34
C PHE A 40 2.93 -1.85 9.55
N VAL A 41 1.70 -1.44 9.23
CA VAL A 41 0.52 -2.29 9.38
C VAL A 41 0.57 -3.49 8.41
N TRP A 42 1.05 -3.27 7.19
CA TRP A 42 1.24 -4.34 6.19
C TRP A 42 2.18 -5.43 6.68
N LEU A 43 3.36 -5.05 7.19
CA LEU A 43 4.33 -5.98 7.76
C LEU A 43 3.78 -6.67 9.00
N LEU A 44 3.00 -5.97 9.83
CA LEU A 44 2.36 -6.55 11.01
C LEU A 44 1.34 -7.64 10.65
N LEU A 45 0.50 -7.42 9.63
CA LEU A 45 -0.58 -8.35 9.27
C LEU A 45 -0.14 -9.44 8.28
N SER A 46 0.85 -9.19 7.43
CA SER A 46 1.27 -10.11 6.37
C SER A 46 1.66 -11.54 6.82
N PRO A 47 2.25 -11.78 8.02
CA PRO A 47 2.55 -13.13 8.48
C PRO A 47 1.29 -13.94 8.80
N PHE A 48 0.27 -13.27 9.37
CA PHE A 48 -1.00 -13.88 9.75
C PHE A 48 -1.85 -14.20 8.53
N LEU A 49 -1.82 -13.32 7.52
CA LEU A 49 -2.53 -13.49 6.25
C LEU A 49 -1.75 -14.33 5.23
N ARG A 50 -0.57 -14.82 5.62
CA ARG A 50 0.32 -15.66 4.81
C ARG A 50 0.68 -15.04 3.46
N THR A 51 0.70 -13.71 3.35
CA THR A 51 0.89 -12.94 2.10
C THR A 51 2.13 -13.37 1.32
N TYR A 52 3.21 -13.65 2.06
CA TYR A 52 4.50 -14.05 1.49
C TYR A 52 4.81 -15.54 1.64
N ARG A 53 4.18 -16.23 2.59
CA ARG A 53 4.39 -17.66 2.85
C ARG A 53 3.59 -18.56 1.90
N GLN A 54 2.39 -18.12 1.52
CA GLN A 54 1.50 -18.81 0.58
C GLN A 54 0.98 -17.76 -0.39
N PRO A 55 1.79 -17.37 -1.38
CA PRO A 55 1.47 -16.21 -2.18
C PRO A 55 0.35 -16.61 -3.16
N THR A 56 -0.86 -16.13 -2.90
CA THR A 56 -2.05 -16.35 -3.74
C THR A 56 -2.76 -15.02 -3.93
N TRP A 57 -3.57 -14.88 -4.98
CA TRP A 57 -4.38 -13.67 -5.18
C TRP A 57 -5.27 -13.39 -3.97
N LYS A 58 -5.87 -14.45 -3.40
CA LYS A 58 -6.70 -14.35 -2.20
C LYS A 58 -5.93 -13.75 -1.01
N ASN A 59 -4.73 -14.26 -0.72
CA ASN A 59 -3.94 -13.78 0.42
C ASN A 59 -3.45 -12.34 0.21
N LEU A 60 -3.11 -11.97 -1.03
CA LEU A 60 -2.79 -10.58 -1.39
C LEU A 60 -4.00 -9.67 -1.15
N LEU A 61 -5.17 -10.02 -1.69
CA LEU A 61 -6.39 -9.21 -1.57
C LEU A 61 -6.85 -9.08 -0.12
N LEU A 62 -6.74 -10.14 0.69
CA LEU A 62 -7.01 -10.07 2.13
C LEU A 62 -6.04 -9.12 2.85
N THR A 63 -4.75 -9.18 2.50
CA THR A 63 -3.73 -8.28 3.08
C THR A 63 -4.00 -6.84 2.70
N TRP A 64 -4.29 -6.58 1.43
CA TRP A 64 -4.66 -5.27 0.94
C TRP A 64 -5.93 -4.75 1.62
N ALA A 65 -7.00 -5.55 1.67
CA ALA A 65 -8.28 -5.16 2.24
C ALA A 65 -8.24 -4.86 3.74
N LEU A 66 -7.28 -5.40 4.48
CA LEU A 66 -7.15 -5.19 5.92
C LEU A 66 -6.01 -4.21 6.26
N ALA A 67 -4.81 -4.46 5.75
CA ALA A 67 -3.63 -3.71 6.15
C ALA A 67 -3.56 -2.32 5.54
N PHE A 68 -3.97 -2.17 4.27
CA PHE A 68 -3.91 -0.89 3.59
C PHE A 68 -4.86 0.16 4.22
N PRO A 69 -6.16 -0.12 4.45
CA PRO A 69 -7.04 0.85 5.08
C PRO A 69 -6.65 1.12 6.53
N ALA A 70 -6.25 0.11 7.30
CA ALA A 70 -5.76 0.29 8.66
C ALA A 70 -4.46 1.13 8.71
N GLY A 71 -3.59 0.98 7.72
CA GLY A 71 -2.39 1.79 7.54
C GLY A 71 -2.69 3.26 7.22
N LEU A 72 -3.66 3.52 6.35
CA LEU A 72 -4.12 4.88 6.05
C LEU A 72 -4.85 5.51 7.24
N TRP A 73 -5.59 4.71 8.00
CA TRP A 73 -6.19 5.13 9.26
C TRP A 73 -5.11 5.54 10.27
N LEU A 74 -4.10 4.70 10.48
CA LEU A 74 -2.96 5.01 11.34
C LEU A 74 -2.24 6.28 10.87
N ARG A 75 -2.01 6.45 9.57
CA ARG A 75 -1.46 7.68 8.99
C ARG A 75 -2.31 8.89 9.39
N GLN A 76 -3.63 8.79 9.28
CA GLN A 76 -4.53 9.90 9.62
C GLN A 76 -4.42 10.26 11.11
N MET A 77 -4.35 9.27 12.01
CA MET A 77 -4.15 9.48 13.45
C MET A 77 -2.80 10.14 13.76
N VAL A 78 -1.71 9.61 13.20
CA VAL A 78 -0.34 10.09 13.46
C VAL A 78 -0.14 11.52 12.95
N LEU A 79 -0.80 11.88 11.86
CA LEU A 79 -0.70 13.20 11.25
C LEU A 79 -1.71 14.21 11.80
N GLY A 80 -2.55 13.82 12.77
CA GLY A 80 -3.56 14.69 13.37
C GLY A 80 -4.65 15.12 12.40
N GLY A 81 -5.02 14.27 11.45
CA GLY A 81 -6.06 14.56 10.46
C GLY A 81 -7.46 14.12 10.90
N ASP A 82 -8.48 14.71 10.30
CA ASP A 82 -9.89 14.42 10.61
C ASP A 82 -10.43 13.20 9.84
N PHE A 83 -11.41 12.51 10.42
CA PHE A 83 -12.11 11.36 9.82
C PHE A 83 -13.43 11.75 9.13
N GLY A 84 -13.42 12.86 8.39
CA GLY A 84 -14.59 13.34 7.64
C GLY A 84 -14.78 12.64 6.29
N VAL A 85 -15.76 13.10 5.51
CA VAL A 85 -16.08 12.55 4.16
C VAL A 85 -14.85 12.54 3.24
N GLY A 86 -14.02 13.59 3.30
CA GLY A 86 -12.79 13.66 2.49
C GLY A 86 -11.83 12.51 2.76
N PHE A 87 -11.72 12.04 4.00
CA PHE A 87 -10.89 10.87 4.35
C PHE A 87 -11.43 9.60 3.68
N PHE A 88 -12.75 9.37 3.69
CA PHE A 88 -13.34 8.18 3.08
C PHE A 88 -13.27 8.20 1.56
N VAL A 89 -13.42 9.37 0.93
CA VAL A 89 -13.18 9.53 -0.51
C VAL A 89 -11.72 9.23 -0.85
N PHE A 90 -10.79 9.82 -0.09
CA PHE A 90 -9.36 9.52 -0.23
C PHE A 90 -9.06 8.03 -0.04
N LEU A 91 -9.65 7.40 0.98
CA LEU A 91 -9.51 5.98 1.25
C LEU A 91 -9.97 5.13 0.06
N GLY A 92 -11.15 5.41 -0.50
CA GLY A 92 -11.66 4.69 -1.68
C GLY A 92 -10.75 4.81 -2.90
N VAL A 93 -10.30 6.03 -3.21
CA VAL A 93 -9.37 6.29 -4.31
C VAL A 93 -8.03 5.59 -4.05
N ALA A 94 -7.46 5.75 -2.86
CA ALA A 94 -6.19 5.14 -2.49
C ALA A 94 -6.25 3.60 -2.52
N MET A 95 -7.36 3.00 -2.09
CA MET A 95 -7.62 1.57 -2.19
C MET A 95 -7.59 1.10 -3.65
N ALA A 96 -8.31 1.78 -4.55
CA ALA A 96 -8.35 1.42 -5.96
C ALA A 96 -6.98 1.52 -6.63
N PHE A 97 -6.29 2.66 -6.48
CA PHE A 97 -5.00 2.88 -7.12
C PHE A 97 -3.91 1.97 -6.55
N SER A 98 -3.83 1.79 -5.22
CA SER A 98 -2.87 0.86 -4.61
C SER A 98 -3.06 -0.57 -5.09
N LEU A 99 -4.32 -1.02 -5.27
CA LEU A 99 -4.61 -2.33 -5.82
C LEU A 99 -4.09 -2.47 -7.24
N LEU A 100 -4.26 -1.45 -8.10
CA LEU A 100 -3.72 -1.48 -9.47
C LEU A 100 -2.21 -1.66 -9.47
N PHE A 101 -1.47 -0.91 -8.66
CA PHE A 101 -0.01 -1.05 -8.54
C PHE A 101 0.38 -2.45 -8.02
N LEU A 102 -0.28 -2.94 -6.97
CA LEU A 102 -0.01 -4.26 -6.41
C LEU A 102 -0.29 -5.39 -7.42
N LEU A 103 -1.42 -5.33 -8.13
CA LEU A 103 -1.78 -6.31 -9.15
C LEU A 103 -0.83 -6.28 -10.34
N LEU A 104 -0.39 -5.10 -10.77
CA LEU A 104 0.60 -4.95 -11.84
C LEU A 104 1.91 -5.65 -11.48
N PHE A 105 2.46 -5.34 -10.30
CA PHE A 105 3.73 -5.91 -9.85
C PHE A 105 3.63 -7.40 -9.53
N ARG A 106 2.50 -7.86 -8.97
CA ARG A 106 2.25 -9.28 -8.70
C ARG A 106 1.96 -10.08 -9.96
N GLY A 107 1.30 -9.48 -10.94
CA GLY A 107 1.12 -10.05 -12.28
C GLY A 107 2.46 -10.23 -13.00
N LEU A 108 3.31 -9.20 -12.94
CA LEU A 108 4.68 -9.27 -13.46
C LEU A 108 5.50 -10.36 -12.75
N ALA A 109 5.41 -10.46 -11.42
CA ALA A 109 6.06 -11.53 -10.66
C ALA A 109 5.60 -12.92 -11.13
N LYS A 110 4.31 -13.10 -11.42
CA LYS A 110 3.78 -14.35 -12.01
C LYS A 110 4.44 -14.67 -13.34
N LEU A 111 4.47 -13.67 -14.23
CA LEU A 111 4.98 -13.80 -15.59
C LEU A 111 6.47 -14.17 -15.58
N LEU A 112 7.23 -13.57 -14.67
CA LEU A 112 8.66 -13.82 -14.47
C LEU A 112 8.96 -15.08 -13.62
N ARG A 113 7.94 -15.85 -13.21
CA ARG A 113 8.08 -17.04 -12.34
C ARG A 113 8.78 -16.75 -11.00
N LEU A 114 8.59 -15.54 -10.47
CA LEU A 114 9.08 -15.08 -9.16
C LEU A 114 8.05 -15.30 -8.04
N TRP A 115 6.95 -15.97 -8.38
CA TRP A 115 5.76 -16.13 -7.55
C TRP A 115 5.51 -17.60 -7.25
#